data_AF-A0A925HHP0-F1
#
_entry.id   AF-A0A925HHP0-F1
#
_cell.length_a   1.000
_cell.length_b   1.000
_cell.length_c   1.000
_cell.angle_alpha   90.00
_cell.angle_beta   90.00
_cell.angle_gamma   90.00
#
_symmetry.space_group_name_H-M   'P 1'
#
loop_
_entity.id
_entity.type
_entity.pdbx_description
1 polymer ?
#
loop_
_entity_poly.entity_id
_entity_poly.type
_entity_poly.pdbx_seq_one_letter_code
_entity_poly.pdbx_strand_id
1 'polypeptide(L)'
;MSKYGLGLVRAARLTRRQLVVFALVSAVINGIVTACVGTWLAQTYATQQSRRKSVESLAHLIYERRTRAGMVVSSMRRNAPMDEVQFRKRAYDEAYVDWNKNILLNLFVIREVGGALKFAALERMFEDELVASMADVDRCLTKAYDRKLAGEDVVPLLDVCRMTQMHQFILDCGATFTDELYKLTRLSFSPFSNAKAERKRLAEINIKANCTRPAEPSAAPAPDAPPTGTLPSTAPAAPMPTTTK
;
A
#
# COMPACT_ATOMS: atom_id res chain seq x y z
N MET A 1 -36.43 39.21 34.10
CA MET A 1 -35.83 40.29 33.27
C MET A 1 -34.92 41.14 34.15
N SER A 2 -33.60 41.09 33.92
CA SER A 2 -32.59 41.72 34.79
C SER A 2 -32.60 43.26 34.65
N LYS A 3 -32.82 43.97 35.76
CA LYS A 3 -32.90 45.44 35.85
C LYS A 3 -31.58 46.18 35.60
N TYR A 4 -30.46 45.45 35.43
CA TYR A 4 -29.13 46.05 35.30
C TYR A 4 -28.69 46.32 33.85
N GLY A 5 -29.41 45.83 32.83
CA GLY A 5 -29.02 46.04 31.42
C GLY A 5 -29.33 47.45 30.89
N LEU A 6 -30.35 48.13 31.41
CA LEU A 6 -30.80 49.44 30.89
C LEU A 6 -29.92 50.61 31.35
N GLY A 7 -29.15 50.48 32.44
CA GLY A 7 -28.30 51.56 32.96
C GLY A 7 -27.07 51.84 32.09
N LEU A 8 -26.45 50.79 31.55
CA LEU A 8 -25.26 50.88 30.70
C LEU A 8 -25.55 51.57 29.35
N VAL A 9 -26.74 51.37 28.78
CA VAL A 9 -27.15 51.97 27.50
C VAL A 9 -27.37 53.49 27.65
N ARG A 10 -27.86 53.95 28.81
CA ARG A 10 -28.03 55.39 29.10
C ARG A 10 -26.70 56.11 29.36
N ALA A 11 -25.75 55.44 30.01
CA ALA A 11 -24.43 56.01 30.29
C ALA A 11 -23.59 56.24 29.01
N ALA A 12 -23.82 55.45 27.96
CA ALA A 12 -23.02 55.48 26.73
C ALA A 12 -23.51 56.46 25.64
N ARG A 13 -24.65 57.17 25.83
CA ARG A 13 -25.29 58.04 24.80
C ARG A 13 -25.40 57.40 23.40
N LEU A 14 -25.53 56.07 23.33
CA LEU A 14 -25.66 55.36 22.05
C LEU A 14 -27.05 55.63 21.45
N THR A 15 -27.06 56.19 20.25
CA THR A 15 -28.30 56.43 19.49
C THR A 15 -28.91 55.11 19.03
N ARG A 16 -30.24 55.05 18.86
CA ARG A 16 -30.96 53.85 18.39
C ARG A 16 -30.38 53.29 17.08
N ARG A 17 -29.84 54.15 16.20
CA ARG A 17 -29.14 53.75 14.97
C ARG A 17 -27.85 52.97 15.25
N GLN A 18 -27.06 53.37 16.24
CA GLN A 18 -25.82 52.68 16.61
C GLN A 18 -26.09 51.28 17.17
N LEU A 19 -27.18 51.08 17.93
CA LEU A 19 -27.58 49.75 18.41
C LEU A 19 -27.98 48.81 17.28
N VAL A 20 -28.76 49.30 16.29
CA VAL A 20 -29.15 48.50 15.13
C VAL A 20 -27.93 48.13 14.27
N VAL A 21 -27.02 49.08 14.03
CA VAL A 21 -25.78 48.82 13.28
C VAL A 21 -24.90 47.81 14.02
N PHE A 22 -24.75 47.94 15.34
CA PHE A 22 -23.97 46.98 16.13
C PHE A 22 -24.56 45.57 16.07
N ALA A 23 -25.88 45.42 16.19
CA ALA A 23 -26.56 44.13 16.07
C ALA A 23 -26.36 43.50 14.68
N LEU A 24 -26.47 44.30 13.60
CA LEU A 24 -26.23 43.83 12.23
C LEU A 24 -24.78 43.42 12.01
N VAL A 25 -23.82 44.23 12.46
CA VAL A 25 -22.38 43.92 12.36
C VAL A 25 -22.05 42.65 13.14
N SER A 26 -22.58 42.50 14.36
CA SER A 26 -22.38 41.28 15.15
C SER A 26 -22.98 40.04 14.47
N ALA A 27 -24.17 40.16 13.88
CA ALA A 27 -24.79 39.06 13.13
C ALA A 27 -23.95 38.67 11.91
N VAL A 28 -23.44 39.64 11.16
CA VAL A 28 -22.58 39.41 10.00
C VAL A 28 -21.26 38.75 10.41
N ILE A 29 -20.57 39.27 11.44
CA ILE A 29 -19.31 38.69 11.92
C ILE A 29 -19.52 37.26 12.41
N ASN A 30 -20.56 37.02 13.23
CA ASN A 30 -20.88 35.67 13.70
C ASN A 30 -21.22 34.73 12.54
N GLY A 31 -21.95 35.21 11.53
CA GLY A 31 -22.24 34.46 10.31
C GLY A 31 -20.98 34.07 9.54
N ILE A 32 -20.06 35.02 9.33
CA ILE A 32 -18.78 34.77 8.64
C ILE A 32 -17.92 33.79 9.44
N VAL A 33 -17.74 34.01 10.75
CA VAL A 33 -16.93 33.12 11.60
C VAL A 33 -17.53 31.71 11.61
N THR A 34 -18.84 31.59 11.74
CA THR A 34 -19.52 30.28 11.70
C THR A 34 -19.36 29.60 10.35
N ALA A 35 -19.47 30.33 9.24
CA ALA A 35 -19.27 29.78 7.89
C ALA A 35 -17.81 29.36 7.66
N CYS A 36 -16.83 30.17 8.08
CA CYS A 36 -15.41 29.84 7.97
C CYS A 36 -15.04 28.61 8.81
N VAL A 37 -15.50 28.54 10.07
CA VAL A 37 -15.24 27.38 10.93
C VAL A 37 -15.98 26.15 10.40
N GLY A 38 -17.23 26.30 9.94
CA GLY A 38 -18.03 25.22 9.38
C GLY A 38 -17.41 24.63 8.11
N THR A 39 -16.98 25.47 7.17
CA THR A 39 -16.29 25.04 5.94
C THR A 39 -14.94 24.38 6.25
N TRP A 40 -14.15 24.96 7.17
CA TRP A 40 -12.88 24.37 7.60
C TRP A 40 -13.06 23.00 8.26
N LEU A 41 -14.03 22.85 9.16
CA LEU A 41 -14.35 21.56 9.79
C LEU A 41 -14.83 20.55 8.74
N ALA A 42 -15.76 20.93 7.87
CA ALA A 42 -16.28 20.06 6.82
C ALA A 42 -15.17 19.55 5.90
N GLN A 43 -14.29 20.44 5.45
CA GLN A 43 -13.14 20.07 4.63
C GLN A 43 -12.18 19.14 5.38
N THR A 44 -11.88 19.45 6.64
CA THR A 44 -10.98 18.65 7.48
C THR A 44 -11.51 17.21 7.66
N TYR A 45 -12.80 17.05 7.97
CA TYR A 45 -13.43 15.73 8.09
C TYR A 45 -13.51 14.99 6.74
N ALA A 46 -13.81 15.69 5.64
CA ALA A 46 -13.87 15.08 4.31
C ALA A 46 -12.51 14.51 3.88
N THR A 47 -11.43 15.28 4.05
CA THR A 47 -10.06 14.81 3.77
C THR A 47 -9.71 13.62 4.66
N GLN A 48 -10.06 13.67 5.95
CA GLN A 48 -9.76 12.58 6.87
C GLN A 48 -10.48 11.27 6.50
N GLN A 49 -11.76 11.38 6.13
CA GLN A 49 -12.58 10.24 5.69
C GLN A 49 -12.05 9.65 4.38
N SER A 50 -11.62 10.49 3.44
CA SER A 50 -10.99 10.06 2.19
C SER A 50 -9.70 9.27 2.45
N ARG A 51 -8.84 9.76 3.34
CA ARG A 51 -7.60 9.05 3.74
C ARG A 51 -7.87 7.70 4.38
N ARG A 52 -8.85 7.63 5.29
CA ARG A 52 -9.24 6.37 5.94
C ARG A 52 -9.72 5.33 4.93
N LYS A 53 -10.66 5.72 4.07
CA LYS A 53 -11.15 4.85 2.99
C LYS A 53 -10.03 4.36 2.08
N SER A 54 -9.04 5.21 1.84
CA SER A 54 -7.89 4.86 1.00
C SER A 54 -6.97 3.84 1.69
N VAL A 55 -6.71 3.98 2.99
CA VAL A 55 -5.95 3.00 3.78
C VAL A 55 -6.72 1.67 3.90
N GLU A 56 -8.04 1.73 4.09
CA GLU A 56 -8.93 0.56 4.12
C GLU A 56 -8.93 -0.17 2.76
N SER A 57 -8.96 0.57 1.65
CA SER A 57 -8.85 0.01 0.31
C SER A 57 -7.50 -0.66 0.08
N LEU A 58 -6.39 -0.04 0.50
CA LEU A 58 -5.07 -0.67 0.45
C LEU A 58 -5.03 -1.97 1.26
N ALA A 59 -5.58 -1.97 2.48
CA ALA A 59 -5.69 -3.18 3.29
C ALA A 59 -6.45 -4.27 2.56
N HIS A 60 -7.64 -3.95 2.03
CA HIS A 60 -8.45 -4.91 1.27
C HIS A 60 -7.66 -5.56 0.14
N LEU A 61 -6.95 -4.77 -0.67
CA LEU A 61 -6.15 -5.29 -1.78
C LEU A 61 -5.03 -6.25 -1.33
N ILE A 62 -4.31 -5.92 -0.25
CA ILE A 62 -3.26 -6.78 0.32
C ILE A 62 -3.87 -8.10 0.81
N TYR A 63 -4.93 -8.01 1.63
CA TYR A 63 -5.58 -9.16 2.24
C TYR A 63 -6.23 -10.08 1.20
N GLU A 64 -6.91 -9.50 0.22
CA GLU A 64 -7.58 -10.23 -0.85
C GLU A 64 -6.57 -11.05 -1.65
N ARG A 65 -5.50 -10.41 -2.13
CA ARG A 65 -4.47 -11.08 -2.91
C ARG A 65 -3.77 -12.18 -2.11
N ARG A 66 -3.43 -11.93 -0.84
CA ARG A 66 -2.82 -12.92 0.06
C ARG A 66 -3.76 -14.10 0.34
N THR A 67 -5.04 -13.83 0.57
CA THR A 67 -6.04 -14.88 0.84
C THR A 67 -6.25 -15.76 -0.39
N ARG A 68 -6.40 -15.15 -1.57
CA ARG A 68 -6.53 -15.89 -2.83
C ARG A 68 -5.27 -16.72 -3.13
N ALA A 69 -4.07 -16.18 -2.89
CA ALA A 69 -2.82 -16.95 -2.97
C ALA A 69 -2.84 -18.18 -2.04
N GLY A 70 -3.24 -17.99 -0.78
CA GLY A 70 -3.40 -19.06 0.20
C GLY A 70 -4.37 -20.16 -0.25
N MET A 71 -5.48 -19.78 -0.88
CA MET A 71 -6.43 -20.74 -1.44
C MET A 71 -5.82 -21.57 -2.57
N VAL A 72 -5.03 -20.97 -3.46
CA VAL A 72 -4.32 -21.69 -4.54
C VAL A 72 -3.32 -22.69 -3.96
N VAL A 73 -2.45 -22.25 -3.04
CA VAL A 73 -1.48 -23.13 -2.37
C VAL A 73 -2.18 -24.28 -1.65
N SER A 74 -3.26 -23.98 -0.93
CA SER A 74 -4.05 -24.99 -0.22
C SER A 74 -4.62 -26.05 -1.17
N SER A 75 -5.15 -25.66 -2.33
CA SER A 75 -5.64 -26.62 -3.34
C SER A 75 -4.53 -27.48 -3.93
N MET A 76 -3.36 -26.89 -4.19
CA MET A 76 -2.22 -27.62 -4.72
C MET A 76 -1.68 -28.64 -3.72
N ARG A 77 -1.54 -28.25 -2.45
CA ARG A 77 -1.00 -29.12 -1.39
C ARG A 77 -1.84 -30.34 -1.10
N ARG A 78 -3.17 -30.22 -1.18
CA ARG A 78 -4.09 -31.35 -0.98
C ARG A 78 -4.34 -32.15 -2.27
N ASN A 79 -3.60 -31.86 -3.34
CA ASN A 79 -3.78 -32.48 -4.64
C ASN A 79 -5.23 -32.40 -5.15
N ALA A 80 -5.85 -31.22 -5.04
CA ALA A 80 -7.21 -31.00 -5.50
C ALA A 80 -7.36 -31.20 -7.03
N PRO A 81 -8.58 -31.47 -7.52
CA PRO A 81 -8.88 -31.53 -8.95
C PRO A 81 -8.42 -30.27 -9.70
N MET A 82 -8.00 -30.43 -10.96
CA MET A 82 -7.40 -29.35 -11.74
C MET A 82 -8.36 -28.21 -12.05
N ASP A 83 -9.65 -28.49 -12.21
CA ASP A 83 -10.71 -27.49 -12.35
C ASP A 83 -10.77 -26.56 -11.14
N GLU A 84 -10.64 -27.11 -9.93
CA GLU A 84 -10.61 -26.30 -8.70
C GLU A 84 -9.35 -25.43 -8.63
N VAL A 85 -8.18 -26.00 -8.96
CA VAL A 85 -6.91 -25.25 -8.98
C VAL A 85 -6.96 -24.11 -10.00
N GLN A 86 -7.50 -24.36 -11.19
CA GLN A 86 -7.67 -23.36 -12.25
C GLN A 86 -8.63 -22.24 -11.83
N PHE A 87 -9.76 -22.59 -11.21
CA PHE A 87 -10.72 -21.61 -10.70
C PHE A 87 -10.07 -20.70 -9.65
N ARG A 88 -9.37 -21.28 -8.66
CA ARG A 88 -8.67 -20.50 -7.63
C ARG A 88 -7.54 -19.66 -8.21
N LYS A 89 -6.80 -20.18 -9.21
CA LYS A 89 -5.73 -19.44 -9.89
C LYS A 89 -6.27 -18.25 -10.68
N ARG A 90 -7.39 -18.41 -11.38
CA ARG A 90 -8.07 -17.30 -12.07
C ARG A 90 -8.47 -16.20 -11.10
N ALA A 91 -9.11 -16.56 -9.98
CA ALA A 91 -9.46 -15.59 -8.95
C ALA A 91 -8.21 -14.89 -8.41
N TYR A 92 -7.12 -15.61 -8.17
CA TYR A 92 -5.86 -15.00 -7.78
C TYR A 92 -5.34 -13.99 -8.81
N ASP A 93 -5.37 -14.35 -10.09
CA ASP A 93 -4.88 -13.51 -11.19
C ASP A 93 -5.71 -12.24 -11.36
N GLU A 94 -7.02 -12.30 -11.13
CA GLU A 94 -7.87 -11.11 -11.07
C GLU A 94 -7.43 -10.15 -9.94
N ALA A 95 -7.14 -10.67 -8.75
CA ALA A 95 -6.66 -9.85 -7.64
C ALA A 95 -5.22 -9.34 -7.87
N TYR A 96 -4.38 -10.09 -8.57
CA TYR A 96 -3.07 -9.62 -9.03
C TYR A 96 -3.20 -8.45 -10.00
N VAL A 97 -4.11 -8.54 -10.98
CA VAL A 97 -4.37 -7.46 -11.93
C VAL A 97 -4.92 -6.23 -11.22
N ASP A 98 -5.88 -6.41 -10.31
CA ASP A 98 -6.46 -5.29 -9.55
C ASP A 98 -5.43 -4.60 -8.65
N TRP A 99 -4.57 -5.37 -7.98
CA TRP A 99 -3.42 -4.84 -7.24
C TRP A 99 -2.54 -3.95 -8.13
N ASN A 100 -2.13 -4.44 -9.29
CA ASN A 100 -1.21 -3.71 -10.18
C ASN A 100 -1.84 -2.46 -10.80
N LYS A 101 -3.15 -2.47 -11.07
CA LYS A 101 -3.89 -1.28 -11.52
C LYS A 101 -3.88 -0.17 -10.47
N ASN A 102 -3.92 -0.55 -9.19
CA ASN A 102 -4.09 0.38 -8.08
C ASN A 102 -2.78 0.71 -7.34
N ILE A 103 -1.65 0.08 -7.65
CA ILE A 103 -0.41 0.26 -6.89
C ILE A 103 0.09 1.72 -6.88
N LEU A 104 0.01 2.41 -8.02
CA LEU A 104 0.40 3.83 -8.10
C LEU A 104 -0.54 4.72 -7.29
N LEU A 105 -1.84 4.43 -7.29
CA LEU A 105 -2.82 5.14 -6.46
C LEU A 105 -2.52 4.92 -4.98
N ASN A 106 -2.19 3.69 -4.59
CA ASN A 106 -1.82 3.34 -3.23
C ASN A 106 -0.56 4.08 -2.74
N LEU A 107 0.43 4.29 -3.61
CA LEU A 107 1.61 5.11 -3.28
C LEU A 107 1.24 6.56 -2.98
N PHE A 108 0.28 7.15 -3.71
CA PHE A 108 -0.21 8.50 -3.38
C PHE A 108 -0.93 8.55 -2.04
N VAL A 109 -1.64 7.50 -1.65
CA VAL A 109 -2.27 7.39 -0.32
C VAL A 109 -1.20 7.39 0.77
N ILE A 110 -0.13 6.61 0.60
CA ILE A 110 1.00 6.56 1.54
C ILE A 110 1.66 7.94 1.64
N ARG A 111 1.88 8.63 0.50
CA ARG A 111 2.39 10.02 0.46
C ARG A 111 1.49 10.97 1.23
N GLU A 112 0.18 10.90 1.01
CA GLU A 112 -0.78 11.82 1.61
C GLU A 112 -0.90 11.62 3.13
N VAL A 113 -0.93 10.36 3.58
CA VAL A 113 -1.03 9.99 5.00
C VAL A 113 0.29 10.26 5.74
N GLY A 114 1.44 9.94 5.11
CA GLY A 114 2.76 10.21 5.65
C GLY A 114 3.05 11.72 5.77
N GLY A 115 2.51 12.54 4.86
CA GLY A 115 2.78 13.97 4.80
C GLY A 115 4.29 14.27 4.70
N ALA A 116 4.76 15.30 5.39
CA ALA A 116 6.18 15.70 5.42
C ALA A 116 7.16 14.73 6.14
N LEU A 117 6.79 13.46 6.33
CA LEU A 117 7.78 12.43 6.69
C LEU A 117 8.83 12.34 5.58
N LYS A 118 10.02 11.81 5.88
CA LYS A 118 10.94 11.33 4.84
C LYS A 118 10.26 10.15 4.15
N PHE A 119 9.42 10.49 3.18
CA PHE A 119 8.55 9.63 2.39
C PHE A 119 9.28 8.37 1.91
N ALA A 120 10.56 8.52 1.58
CA ALA A 120 11.47 7.45 1.22
C ALA A 120 11.49 6.25 2.18
N ALA A 121 11.34 6.43 3.51
CA ALA A 121 11.43 5.30 4.44
C ALA A 121 10.19 4.40 4.37
N LEU A 122 8.98 4.98 4.37
CA LEU A 122 7.73 4.23 4.29
C LEU A 122 7.49 3.65 2.90
N GLU A 123 7.82 4.41 1.85
CA GLU A 123 7.79 3.93 0.47
C GLU A 123 8.74 2.74 0.30
N ARG A 124 9.98 2.85 0.81
CA ARG A 124 10.93 1.75 0.75
C ARG A 124 10.43 0.49 1.47
N MET A 125 9.88 0.61 2.67
CA MET A 125 9.31 -0.55 3.37
C MET A 125 8.12 -1.16 2.61
N PHE A 126 7.34 -0.35 1.90
CA PHE A 126 6.24 -0.84 1.09
C PHE A 126 6.74 -1.53 -0.19
N GLU A 127 7.63 -0.90 -0.93
CA GLU A 127 8.12 -1.37 -2.23
C GLU A 127 9.16 -2.49 -2.11
N ASP A 128 10.21 -2.28 -1.33
CA ASP A 128 11.35 -3.22 -1.23
C ASP A 128 10.98 -4.48 -0.43
N GLU A 129 10.05 -4.37 0.52
CA GLU A 129 9.75 -5.49 1.44
C GLU A 129 8.40 -6.13 1.10
N LEU A 130 7.29 -5.38 1.19
CA LEU A 130 5.95 -5.95 1.02
C LEU A 130 5.65 -6.29 -0.44
N VAL A 131 5.80 -5.33 -1.36
CA VAL A 131 5.55 -5.52 -2.80
C VAL A 131 6.48 -6.60 -3.36
N ALA A 132 7.78 -6.55 -3.01
CA ALA A 132 8.74 -7.57 -3.42
C ALA A 132 8.35 -8.97 -2.92
N SER A 133 7.94 -9.11 -1.66
CA SER A 133 7.51 -10.40 -1.13
C SER A 133 6.24 -10.93 -1.80
N MET A 134 5.29 -10.05 -2.14
CA MET A 134 4.13 -10.44 -2.94
C MET A 134 4.51 -10.86 -4.36
N ALA A 135 5.51 -10.20 -4.97
CA ALA A 135 6.04 -10.57 -6.29
C ALA A 135 6.68 -11.96 -6.28
N ASP A 136 7.38 -12.32 -5.21
CA ASP A 136 7.97 -13.65 -5.08
C ASP A 136 6.93 -14.74 -4.84
N VAL A 137 5.82 -14.42 -4.17
CA VAL A 137 4.64 -15.28 -4.12
C VAL A 137 4.07 -15.50 -5.52
N ASP A 138 3.96 -14.46 -6.37
CA ASP A 138 3.49 -14.62 -7.75
C ASP A 138 4.37 -15.58 -8.54
N ARG A 139 5.69 -15.36 -8.49
CA ARG A 139 6.67 -16.16 -9.22
C ARG A 139 6.57 -17.62 -8.81
N CYS A 140 6.48 -17.88 -7.50
CA CYS A 140 6.34 -19.24 -7.01
C CYS A 140 5.01 -19.87 -7.42
N LEU A 141 3.90 -19.14 -7.28
CA LEU A 141 2.57 -19.64 -7.63
C LEU A 141 2.44 -19.97 -9.11
N THR A 142 2.97 -19.14 -9.99
CA THR A 142 2.99 -19.40 -11.44
C THR A 142 3.80 -20.65 -11.74
N LYS A 143 5.03 -20.75 -11.21
CA LYS A 143 5.88 -21.93 -11.42
C LYS A 143 5.25 -23.23 -10.87
N ALA A 144 4.62 -23.17 -9.70
CA ALA A 144 3.91 -24.30 -9.12
C ALA A 144 2.68 -24.68 -9.95
N TYR A 145 1.94 -23.70 -10.45
CA TYR A 145 0.79 -23.93 -11.33
C TYR A 145 1.21 -24.62 -12.64
N ASP A 146 2.28 -24.17 -13.27
CA ASP A 146 2.77 -24.74 -14.53
C ASP A 146 3.22 -26.20 -14.36
N ARG A 147 3.92 -26.50 -13.26
CA ARG A 147 4.28 -27.89 -12.91
C ARG A 147 3.07 -28.75 -12.59
N LYS A 148 2.07 -28.17 -11.93
CA LYS A 148 0.82 -28.87 -11.64
C LYS A 148 0.09 -29.26 -12.92
N LEU A 149 0.07 -28.38 -13.92
CA LEU A 149 -0.49 -28.66 -15.24
C LEU A 149 0.24 -29.80 -15.96
N ALA A 150 1.57 -29.93 -15.75
CA ALA A 150 2.36 -31.04 -16.25
C ALA A 150 2.16 -32.37 -15.48
N GLY A 151 1.32 -32.37 -14.44
CA GLY A 151 1.06 -33.56 -13.61
C GLY A 151 2.14 -33.84 -12.55
N GLU A 152 3.05 -32.90 -12.32
CA GLU A 152 4.11 -33.05 -11.32
C GLU A 152 3.60 -32.82 -9.88
N ASP A 153 4.33 -33.36 -8.90
CA ASP A 153 4.15 -32.97 -7.50
C ASP A 153 4.79 -31.60 -7.24
N VAL A 154 3.97 -30.68 -6.75
CA VAL A 154 4.32 -29.27 -6.56
C VAL A 154 4.59 -28.93 -5.09
N VAL A 155 4.29 -29.85 -4.16
CA VAL A 155 4.51 -29.62 -2.73
C VAL A 155 5.98 -29.29 -2.43
N PRO A 156 6.99 -30.01 -2.97
CA PRO A 156 8.39 -29.68 -2.72
C PRO A 156 8.76 -28.28 -3.21
N LEU A 157 8.20 -27.84 -4.35
CA LEU A 157 8.45 -26.50 -4.88
C LEU A 157 7.85 -25.42 -3.96
N LEU A 158 6.61 -25.62 -3.50
CA LEU A 158 5.93 -24.68 -2.59
C LEU A 158 6.65 -24.57 -1.24
N ASP A 159 7.29 -25.65 -0.78
CA ASP A 159 8.09 -25.68 0.45
C ASP A 159 9.44 -24.99 0.27
N VAL A 160 10.12 -25.18 -0.88
CA VAL A 160 11.33 -24.43 -1.24
C VAL A 160 11.05 -22.93 -1.33
N CYS A 161 9.89 -22.53 -1.86
CA CYS A 161 9.46 -21.13 -1.85
C CYS A 161 9.08 -20.60 -0.46
N ARG A 162 8.95 -21.48 0.55
CA ARG A 162 8.51 -21.13 1.90
C ARG A 162 7.15 -20.43 1.92
N MET A 163 6.21 -20.89 1.09
CA MET A 163 4.90 -20.24 0.89
C MET A 163 4.15 -19.95 2.20
N THR A 164 4.26 -20.84 3.20
CA THR A 164 3.67 -20.62 4.52
C THR A 164 4.29 -19.41 5.24
N GLN A 165 5.62 -19.29 5.22
CA GLN A 165 6.34 -18.18 5.87
C GLN A 165 6.09 -16.87 5.12
N MET A 166 6.08 -16.89 3.78
CA MET A 166 5.78 -15.70 2.97
C MET A 166 4.35 -15.20 3.18
N HIS A 167 3.36 -16.10 3.21
CA HIS A 167 1.98 -15.70 3.50
C HIS A 167 1.80 -15.14 4.91
N GLN A 168 2.56 -15.63 5.89
CA GLN A 168 2.54 -15.09 7.24
C GLN A 168 3.22 -13.73 7.30
N PHE A 169 4.39 -13.57 6.66
CA PHE A 169 5.06 -12.28 6.52
C PHE A 169 4.17 -11.22 5.88
N ILE A 170 3.53 -11.53 4.74
CA ILE A 170 2.62 -10.60 4.05
C ILE A 170 1.44 -10.21 4.95
N LEU A 171 0.94 -11.14 5.78
CA LEU A 171 -0.10 -10.84 6.77
C LEU A 171 0.40 -9.88 7.82
N ASP A 172 1.49 -10.22 8.49
CA ASP A 172 1.97 -9.49 9.66
C ASP A 172 2.46 -8.09 9.25
N CYS A 173 3.23 -8.02 8.15
CA CYS A 173 3.65 -6.75 7.57
C CYS A 173 2.45 -5.96 7.03
N GLY A 174 1.57 -6.57 6.22
CA GLY A 174 0.41 -5.87 5.66
C GLY A 174 -0.55 -5.34 6.73
N ALA A 175 -0.81 -6.13 7.77
CA ALA A 175 -1.62 -5.73 8.92
C ALA A 175 -0.98 -4.56 9.68
N THR A 176 0.30 -4.69 10.04
CA THR A 176 1.02 -3.65 10.78
C THR A 176 1.12 -2.36 9.96
N PHE A 177 1.45 -2.47 8.67
CA PHE A 177 1.60 -1.34 7.77
C PHE A 177 0.28 -0.56 7.64
N THR A 178 -0.82 -1.25 7.40
CA THR A 178 -2.12 -0.60 7.24
C THR A 178 -2.71 -0.08 8.54
N ASP A 179 -2.50 -0.76 9.67
CA ASP A 179 -2.91 -0.27 11.00
C ASP A 179 -2.15 1.00 11.40
N GLU A 180 -0.83 1.03 11.21
CA GLU A 180 -0.01 2.21 11.50
C GLU A 180 -0.37 3.38 10.58
N LEU A 181 -0.60 3.15 9.28
CA LEU A 181 -1.15 4.18 8.38
C LEU A 181 -2.52 4.67 8.85
N TYR A 182 -3.40 3.77 9.30
CA TYR A 182 -4.71 4.13 9.80
C TYR A 182 -4.61 5.03 11.04
N LYS A 183 -3.71 4.72 11.98
CA LYS A 183 -3.43 5.57 13.16
C LYS A 183 -2.95 6.97 12.77
N LEU A 184 -2.17 7.09 11.69
CA LEU A 184 -1.70 8.37 11.15
C LEU A 184 -2.82 9.22 10.54
N THR A 185 -3.95 8.61 10.14
CA THR A 185 -5.12 9.37 9.68
C THR A 185 -5.87 10.10 10.81
N ARG A 186 -5.62 9.77 12.10
CA ARG A 186 -6.35 10.38 13.22
C ARG A 186 -6.03 11.86 13.39
N LEU A 187 -7.06 12.72 13.38
CA LEU A 187 -6.94 14.15 13.65
C LEU A 187 -6.22 14.42 14.97
N SER A 188 -5.35 15.43 14.93
CA SER A 188 -4.78 16.04 16.12
C SER A 188 -5.23 17.48 16.12
N PHE A 189 -6.11 17.83 17.07
CA PHE A 189 -6.63 19.20 17.21
C PHE A 189 -5.68 20.13 17.97
N SER A 190 -4.55 19.61 18.47
CA SER A 190 -3.53 20.40 19.14
C SER A 190 -2.37 20.67 18.18
N PRO A 191 -2.32 21.86 17.53
CA PRO A 191 -1.23 22.23 16.62
C PRO A 191 0.12 22.36 17.34
N PHE A 192 0.13 22.44 18.67
CA PHE A 192 1.33 22.58 19.50
C PHE A 192 1.80 21.27 20.14
N SER A 193 1.13 20.14 19.87
CA SER A 193 1.53 18.86 20.45
C SER A 193 2.56 18.12 19.58
N ASN A 194 3.63 17.63 20.21
CA ASN A 194 4.57 16.68 19.58
C ASN A 194 3.93 15.30 19.29
N ALA A 195 2.65 15.11 19.65
CA ALA A 195 1.93 13.84 19.50
C ALA A 195 1.81 13.36 18.04
N LYS A 196 1.85 14.27 17.06
CA LYS A 196 1.89 13.87 15.63
C LYS A 196 3.27 13.33 15.24
N ALA A 197 4.33 14.00 15.67
CA ALA A 197 5.71 13.56 15.40
C ALA A 197 6.01 12.23 16.10
N GLU A 198 5.56 12.07 17.33
CA GLU A 198 5.76 10.82 18.09
C GLU A 198 5.02 9.65 17.47
N ARG A 199 3.73 9.81 17.10
CA ARG A 199 2.99 8.76 16.38
C ARG A 199 3.65 8.36 15.08
N LYS A 200 4.22 9.32 14.36
CA LYS A 200 4.99 9.05 13.13
C LYS A 200 6.23 8.21 13.39
N ARG A 201 7.00 8.56 14.42
CA ARG A 201 8.20 7.83 14.81
C ARG A 201 7.86 6.39 15.24
N LEU A 202 6.82 6.23 16.06
CA LEU A 202 6.35 4.91 16.51
C LEU A 202 5.86 4.06 15.34
N ALA A 203 5.10 4.64 14.40
CA ALA A 203 4.67 3.96 13.19
C ALA A 203 5.86 3.43 12.38
N GLU A 204 6.90 4.25 12.17
CA GLU A 204 8.10 3.83 11.44
C GLU A 204 8.84 2.68 12.14
N ILE A 205 8.99 2.75 13.47
CA ILE A 205 9.61 1.68 14.27
C ILE A 205 8.81 0.39 14.18
N ASN A 206 7.49 0.47 14.37
CA ASN A 206 6.59 -0.69 14.33
C ASN A 206 6.55 -1.34 12.95
N ILE A 207 6.45 -0.53 11.89
CA ILE A 207 6.49 -1.01 10.51
C ILE A 207 7.84 -1.68 10.24
N LYS A 208 8.95 -1.04 10.58
CA LYS A 208 10.28 -1.62 10.38
C LYS A 208 10.45 -2.96 11.09
N ALA A 209 9.96 -3.07 12.32
CA ALA A 209 10.06 -4.30 13.10
C ALA A 209 9.28 -5.48 12.48
N ASN A 210 8.16 -5.22 11.81
CA ASN A 210 7.27 -6.28 11.28
C ASN A 210 7.38 -6.49 9.76
N CYS A 211 7.93 -5.51 9.03
CA CYS A 211 8.08 -5.55 7.58
C CYS A 211 9.52 -5.77 7.13
N THR A 212 10.42 -6.24 7.99
CA THR A 212 11.75 -6.66 7.54
C THR A 212 11.66 -8.08 7.00
N ARG A 213 11.95 -8.26 5.70
CA ARG A 213 11.82 -9.55 5.03
C ARG A 213 12.74 -10.61 5.65
N PRO A 214 12.28 -11.87 5.79
CA PRO A 214 13.14 -12.97 6.18
C PRO A 214 14.28 -13.16 5.17
N ALA A 215 15.50 -13.44 5.65
CA ALA A 215 16.64 -13.68 4.79
C ALA A 215 16.30 -14.67 3.67
N GLU A 216 16.69 -14.32 2.44
CA GLU A 216 16.57 -15.21 1.29
C GLU A 216 17.47 -16.42 1.52
N PRO A 217 17.03 -17.66 1.20
CA PRO A 217 17.92 -18.80 1.25
C PRO A 217 19.07 -18.53 0.29
N SER A 218 20.30 -18.83 0.74
CA SER A 218 21.48 -18.76 -0.12
C SER A 218 21.19 -19.54 -1.40
N ALA A 219 21.34 -18.89 -2.55
CA ALA A 219 21.08 -19.51 -3.84
C ALA A 219 21.82 -20.85 -3.90
N ALA A 220 21.09 -21.93 -4.18
CA ALA A 220 21.73 -23.21 -4.43
C ALA A 220 22.81 -23.00 -5.50
N PRO A 221 24.02 -23.57 -5.33
CA PRO A 221 25.11 -23.38 -6.28
C PRO A 221 24.58 -23.70 -7.68
N ALA A 222 24.81 -22.77 -8.61
CA ALA A 222 24.42 -22.95 -10.00
C ALA A 222 24.99 -24.28 -10.49
N PRO A 223 24.22 -25.13 -11.18
CA PRO A 223 24.77 -26.32 -11.80
C PRO A 223 25.92 -25.90 -12.72
N ASP A 224 27.09 -26.53 -12.52
CA ASP A 224 28.30 -26.26 -13.28
C ASP A 224 27.99 -26.14 -14.77
N ALA A 225 28.43 -25.02 -15.37
CA ALA A 225 28.26 -24.79 -16.78
C ALA A 225 28.82 -25.99 -17.57
N PRO A 226 28.09 -26.55 -18.56
CA PRO A 226 28.62 -27.63 -19.37
C PRO A 226 29.92 -27.17 -20.06
N PRO A 227 30.96 -28.00 -20.08
CA PRO A 227 32.25 -27.64 -20.66
C PRO A 227 32.04 -27.24 -22.12
N THR A 228 32.43 -26.00 -22.43
CA THR A 228 32.33 -25.42 -23.75
C THR A 228 33.19 -26.24 -24.70
N GLY A 229 32.56 -27.13 -25.48
CA GLY A 229 33.21 -27.87 -26.54
C GLY A 229 33.74 -26.88 -27.59
N THR A 230 35.06 -26.89 -27.78
CA THR A 230 35.75 -26.24 -28.89
C THR A 230 35.15 -26.70 -30.23
N LEU A 231 34.48 -25.78 -30.93
CA LEU A 231 34.11 -25.95 -32.33
C LEU A 231 35.38 -25.90 -33.21
N PRO A 232 35.59 -26.84 -34.13
CA PRO A 232 36.71 -26.79 -35.07
C PRO A 232 36.52 -25.64 -36.07
N SER A 233 37.54 -24.79 -36.15
CA SER A 233 37.67 -23.69 -37.11
C SER A 233 37.71 -24.23 -38.54
N THR A 234 36.68 -23.94 -39.33
CA THR A 234 36.67 -24.17 -40.78
C THR A 234 37.59 -23.17 -41.49
N ALA A 235 38.57 -23.68 -42.23
CA ALA A 235 39.49 -22.91 -43.05
C ALA A 235 38.77 -22.26 -44.27
N PRO A 236 39.29 -21.14 -44.81
CA PRO A 236 38.68 -20.48 -45.97
C PRO A 236 38.98 -21.23 -47.27
N ALA A 237 37.97 -21.32 -48.14
CA ALA A 237 38.04 -21.95 -49.46
C ALA A 237 38.92 -21.15 -50.44
N ALA A 238 39.70 -21.88 -51.25
CA ALA A 238 40.53 -21.34 -52.32
C ALA A 238 39.68 -20.89 -53.53
N PRO A 239 40.13 -19.89 -54.33
CA PRO A 239 39.39 -19.43 -55.49
C PRO A 239 39.54 -20.37 -56.71
N MET A 240 38.43 -20.61 -57.42
CA MET A 240 38.42 -21.36 -58.68
C MET A 240 38.98 -20.52 -59.85
N PRO A 241 39.62 -21.16 -60.84
CA PRO A 241 40.08 -20.48 -62.05
C PRO A 241 38.94 -20.27 -63.05
N THR A 242 38.98 -19.12 -63.69
CA THR A 242 38.17 -18.70 -64.83
C THR A 242 38.47 -19.54 -66.07
N THR A 243 37.43 -20.10 -66.71
CA THR A 243 37.52 -20.65 -68.06
C THR A 243 36.59 -19.89 -69.01
N THR A 244 37.25 -19.29 -69.99
CA THR A 244 36.75 -18.66 -71.22
C THR A 244 35.80 -19.54 -72.03
N LYS A 245 34.69 -18.94 -72.47
CA LYS A 245 34.20 -19.01 -73.84
C LYS A 245 33.33 -17.80 -74.17
#